data_AF-A0A2S8BEB1-F1
#
_entry.id   AF-A0A2S8BEB1-F1
#
_cell.length_a   1.000
_cell.length_b   1.000
_cell.length_c   1.000
_cell.angle_alpha   90.00
_cell.angle_beta   90.00
_cell.angle_gamma   90.00
#
_symmetry.space_group_name_H-M   'P 1'
#
loop_
_entity.id
_entity.type
_entity.pdbx_description
1 polymer ?
#
loop_
_entity_poly.entity_id
_entity_poly.type
_entity_poly.pdbx_seq_one_letter_code
_entity_poly.pdbx_strand_id
1 'polypeptide(L)'
;MRHHSPACARLVVAEIERLHPAHVLIEGPCDMNGRLDELDAGHRLPIAVYSYLSAPGVHRGSWSPLAEHSPEWQALRVGRRLGAQVAFIDLPAWHDAFAELSNRYADDADAQAERRAEAYTAAVARQLGVDSRDALWDHLFESFADPDVGPLADRLGAWFTGLRDETRVHRATLPARS
;
A
#
# COMPACT_ATOMS: atom_id res chain seq x y z
N MET A 1 1.26 0.90 -2.22
CA MET A 1 0.66 -0.39 -2.63
C MET A 1 -0.83 -0.20 -2.84
N ARG A 2 -1.60 -1.22 -3.28
CA ARG A 2 -3.07 -1.16 -3.17
C ARG A 2 -3.51 -1.55 -1.76
N HIS A 3 -4.25 -0.68 -1.09
CA HIS A 3 -4.82 -0.90 0.25
C HIS A 3 -5.87 -2.02 0.31
N HIS A 4 -6.37 -2.48 -0.85
CA HIS A 4 -7.37 -3.54 -0.95
C HIS A 4 -6.88 -4.64 -1.89
N SER A 5 -5.74 -5.25 -1.56
CA SER A 5 -5.10 -6.29 -2.37
C SER A 5 -4.98 -7.61 -1.60
N PRO A 6 -5.84 -8.60 -1.90
CA PRO A 6 -5.70 -9.95 -1.34
C PRO A 6 -4.32 -10.56 -1.58
N ALA A 7 -3.72 -10.34 -2.75
CA ALA A 7 -2.39 -10.84 -3.07
C ALA A 7 -1.31 -10.20 -2.17
N CYS A 8 -1.29 -8.88 -2.06
CA CYS A 8 -0.34 -8.20 -1.19
C CYS A 8 -0.56 -8.54 0.29
N ALA A 9 -1.82 -8.73 0.71
CA ALA A 9 -2.14 -9.14 2.07
C ALA A 9 -1.54 -10.51 2.42
N ARG A 10 -1.65 -11.50 1.52
CA ARG A 10 -0.99 -12.81 1.69
C ARG A 10 0.53 -12.70 1.72
N LEU A 11 1.11 -11.90 0.82
CA LEU A 11 2.56 -11.69 0.78
C LEU A 11 3.07 -11.06 2.09
N VAL A 12 2.38 -10.06 2.62
CA VAL A 12 2.73 -9.41 3.88
C VAL A 12 2.68 -10.39 5.05
N VAL A 13 1.66 -11.23 5.14
CA VAL A 13 1.59 -12.28 6.18
C VAL A 13 2.78 -13.23 6.07
N ALA A 14 3.03 -13.76 4.87
CA ALA A 14 4.12 -14.70 4.64
C ALA A 14 5.49 -14.10 4.94
N GLU A 15 5.74 -12.84 4.57
CA GLU A 15 7.00 -12.17 4.87
C GLU A 15 7.20 -11.90 6.36
N ILE A 16 6.16 -11.49 7.08
CA ILE A 16 6.25 -11.29 8.54
C ILE A 16 6.47 -12.64 9.25
N GLU A 17 5.80 -13.71 8.83
CA GLU A 17 6.02 -15.07 9.34
C GLU A 17 7.41 -15.61 9.01
N ARG A 18 7.97 -15.25 7.85
CA ARG A 18 9.32 -15.67 7.46
C ARG A 18 10.39 -14.92 8.25
N LEU A 19 10.23 -13.59 8.38
CA LEU A 19 11.24 -12.72 8.97
C LEU A 19 11.21 -12.68 10.50
N HIS A 20 10.06 -12.96 11.12
CA HIS A 20 9.84 -12.77 12.56
C HIS A 20 10.38 -11.41 13.07
N PRO A 21 9.94 -10.29 12.48
CA PRO A 21 10.53 -8.99 12.80
C PRO A 21 10.18 -8.56 14.22
N ALA A 22 11.09 -7.83 14.86
CA ALA A 22 10.81 -7.20 16.15
C ALA A 22 9.76 -6.09 16.06
N HIS A 23 9.64 -5.43 14.89
CA HIS A 23 8.71 -4.33 14.65
C HIS A 23 8.01 -4.49 13.30
N VAL A 24 6.73 -4.12 13.24
CA VAL A 24 5.94 -4.02 12.00
C VAL A 24 5.33 -2.62 11.95
N LEU A 25 5.80 -1.81 10.99
CA LEU A 25 5.35 -0.43 10.78
C LEU A 25 4.32 -0.40 9.65
N ILE A 26 3.16 0.19 9.91
CA ILE A 26 1.96 0.04 9.07
C ILE A 26 1.46 1.44 8.68
N GLU A 27 1.07 1.62 7.43
CA GLU A 27 0.35 2.82 6.99
C GLU A 27 -0.96 2.95 7.78
N GLY A 28 -1.20 4.12 8.33
CA GLY A 28 -2.27 4.42 9.28
C GLY A 28 -1.89 5.58 10.19
N PRO A 29 -2.87 6.24 10.82
CA PRO A 29 -2.66 7.48 11.56
C PRO A 29 -1.99 7.20 12.91
N CYS A 30 -0.80 7.77 13.13
CA CYS A 30 0.03 7.44 14.31
C CYS A 30 -0.57 7.95 15.64
N ASP A 31 -1.50 8.91 15.61
CA ASP A 31 -2.30 9.34 16.75
C ASP A 31 -3.25 8.25 17.28
N MET A 32 -3.49 7.18 16.49
CA MET A 32 -4.23 6.00 16.94
C MET A 32 -3.36 4.98 17.70
N ASN A 33 -2.04 5.15 17.76
CA ASN A 33 -1.14 4.16 18.39
C ASN A 33 -1.47 3.87 19.87
N GLY A 34 -1.89 4.88 20.63
CA GLY A 34 -2.30 4.71 22.02
C GLY A 34 -3.63 3.95 22.22
N ARG A 35 -4.35 3.65 21.12
CA ARG A 35 -5.67 3.04 21.10
C ARG A 35 -5.73 1.79 20.20
N LEU A 36 -4.58 1.23 19.80
CA LEU A 36 -4.54 0.06 18.91
C LEU A 36 -5.29 -1.16 19.47
N ASP A 37 -5.42 -1.29 20.78
CA ASP A 37 -6.19 -2.37 21.43
C ASP A 37 -7.68 -2.32 21.07
N GLU A 38 -8.21 -1.14 20.71
CA GLU A 38 -9.60 -1.01 20.28
C GLU A 38 -9.87 -1.73 18.96
N LEU A 39 -8.84 -1.96 18.14
CA LEU A 39 -8.97 -2.72 16.89
C LEU A 39 -9.14 -4.23 17.15
N ASP A 40 -8.83 -4.73 18.35
CA ASP A 40 -9.01 -6.13 18.72
C ASP A 40 -10.38 -6.45 19.34
N ALA A 41 -11.29 -5.47 19.43
CA ALA A 41 -12.60 -5.60 20.06
C ALA A 41 -13.63 -6.46 19.27
N GLY A 42 -13.18 -7.33 18.35
CA GLY A 42 -14.05 -8.26 17.62
C GLY A 42 -14.95 -7.61 16.57
N HIS A 43 -14.50 -6.51 15.97
CA HIS A 43 -15.25 -5.78 14.93
C HIS A 43 -15.59 -6.65 13.72
N ARG A 44 -16.74 -6.38 13.10
CA ARG A 44 -17.06 -6.90 11.75
C ARG A 44 -16.48 -5.95 10.70
N LEU A 45 -15.54 -6.43 9.91
CA LEU A 45 -14.93 -5.67 8.81
C LEU A 45 -15.92 -5.42 7.65
N PRO A 46 -15.72 -4.36 6.83
CA PRO A 46 -14.66 -3.35 6.95
C PRO A 46 -14.96 -2.32 8.06
N ILE A 47 -13.90 -1.80 8.67
CA ILE A 47 -13.94 -0.66 9.59
C ILE A 47 -13.05 0.46 9.04
N ALA A 48 -13.10 1.66 9.63
CA ALA A 48 -12.17 2.72 9.30
C ALA A 48 -11.73 3.48 10.56
N VAL A 49 -10.45 3.82 10.63
CA VAL A 49 -9.93 4.74 11.64
C VAL A 49 -10.15 6.16 11.15
N TYR A 50 -10.75 7.00 11.99
CA TYR A 50 -10.95 8.42 11.71
C TYR A 50 -10.00 9.26 12.56
N SER A 51 -9.01 9.87 11.92
CA SER A 51 -8.13 10.87 12.54
C SER A 51 -8.60 12.26 12.13
N TYR A 52 -8.86 13.16 13.09
CA TYR A 52 -9.39 14.49 12.81
C TYR A 52 -8.94 15.55 13.82
N LEU A 53 -8.96 16.79 13.38
CA LEU A 53 -8.90 18.00 14.21
C LEU A 53 -10.10 18.87 13.88
N SER A 54 -10.80 19.30 14.93
CA SER A 54 -11.91 20.23 14.84
C SER A 54 -11.72 21.35 15.84
N ALA A 55 -11.39 22.54 15.35
CA ALA A 55 -11.23 23.76 16.12
C ALA A 55 -11.88 24.94 15.35
N PRO A 56 -12.18 26.09 16.00
CA PRO A 56 -12.74 27.25 15.31
C PRO A 56 -11.86 27.66 14.11
N GLY A 57 -12.43 27.59 12.90
CA GLY A 57 -11.72 27.94 11.65
C GLY A 57 -10.80 26.85 11.08
N VAL A 58 -10.67 25.68 11.71
CA VAL A 58 -9.85 24.56 11.23
C VAL A 58 -10.61 23.24 11.38
N HIS A 59 -10.93 22.62 10.24
CA HIS A 59 -11.47 21.27 10.17
C HIS A 59 -10.63 20.44 9.22
N ARG A 60 -9.96 19.40 9.75
CA ARG A 60 -9.17 18.45 8.97
C ARG A 60 -9.49 17.05 9.45
N GLY A 61 -9.55 16.10 8.53
CA GLY A 61 -9.74 14.71 8.88
C GLY A 61 -9.39 13.78 7.74
N SER A 62 -9.07 12.54 8.11
CA SER A 62 -8.76 11.47 7.17
C SER A 62 -9.37 10.17 7.66
N TRP A 63 -9.70 9.30 6.69
CA TRP A 63 -10.20 7.97 6.94
C TRP A 63 -9.18 6.95 6.46
N SER A 64 -8.80 6.02 7.32
CA SER A 64 -7.94 4.89 6.99
C SER A 64 -8.78 3.61 7.03
N PRO A 65 -9.30 3.14 5.88
CA PRO A 65 -10.15 1.95 5.83
C PRO A 65 -9.31 0.69 6.08
N LEU A 66 -9.89 -0.25 6.80
CA LEU A 66 -9.33 -1.56 7.11
C LEU A 66 -10.34 -2.63 6.70
N ALA A 67 -9.88 -3.60 5.92
CA ALA A 67 -10.70 -4.71 5.43
C ALA A 67 -9.94 -6.03 5.61
N GLU A 68 -10.65 -7.15 5.56
CA GLU A 68 -10.02 -8.48 5.74
C GLU A 68 -8.93 -8.74 4.70
N HIS A 69 -9.08 -8.19 3.50
CA HIS A 69 -8.13 -8.29 2.41
C HIS A 69 -7.17 -7.08 2.32
N SER A 70 -7.12 -6.20 3.33
CA SER A 70 -6.15 -5.10 3.34
C SER A 70 -4.80 -5.57 3.91
N PRO A 71 -3.67 -5.26 3.24
CA PRO A 71 -2.34 -5.56 3.75
C PRO A 71 -2.09 -4.99 5.16
N GLU A 72 -2.63 -3.81 5.45
CA GLU A 72 -2.47 -3.10 6.71
C GLU A 72 -3.15 -3.85 7.87
N TRP A 73 -4.38 -4.34 7.64
CA TRP A 73 -5.10 -5.14 8.64
C TRP A 73 -4.37 -6.46 8.90
N GLN A 74 -3.95 -7.14 7.83
CA GLN A 74 -3.23 -8.40 7.99
C GLN A 74 -1.90 -8.20 8.71
N ALA A 75 -1.11 -7.17 8.36
CA ALA A 75 0.14 -6.82 9.04
C ALA A 75 -0.07 -6.61 10.55
N LEU A 76 -1.12 -5.87 10.94
CA LEU A 76 -1.48 -5.63 12.33
C LEU A 76 -1.74 -6.97 13.06
N ARG A 77 -2.55 -7.84 12.45
CA ARG A 77 -2.96 -9.11 13.05
C ARG A 77 -1.81 -10.11 13.16
N VAL A 78 -1.01 -10.30 12.10
CA VAL A 78 0.13 -11.24 12.14
C VAL A 78 1.25 -10.72 13.02
N GLY A 79 1.55 -9.41 12.99
CA GLY A 79 2.57 -8.79 13.83
C GLY A 79 2.27 -9.02 15.31
N ARG A 80 1.03 -8.73 15.74
CA ARG A 80 0.59 -9.00 17.12
C ARG A 80 0.65 -10.49 17.47
N ARG A 81 0.17 -11.37 16.59
CA ARG A 81 0.18 -12.83 16.80
C ARG A 81 1.59 -13.36 17.07
N LEU A 82 2.60 -12.83 16.37
CA LEU A 82 4.01 -13.25 16.51
C LEU A 82 4.77 -12.47 17.59
N GLY A 83 4.12 -11.54 18.30
CA GLY A 83 4.74 -10.75 19.37
C GLY A 83 5.60 -9.58 18.87
N ALA A 84 5.48 -9.17 17.62
CA ALA A 84 6.13 -7.97 17.11
C ALA A 84 5.49 -6.70 17.68
N GLN A 85 6.28 -5.64 17.83
CA GLN A 85 5.76 -4.31 18.14
C GLN A 85 5.15 -3.70 16.87
N VAL A 86 3.84 -3.48 16.89
CA VAL A 86 3.09 -2.92 15.76
C VAL A 86 2.84 -1.43 15.98
N ALA A 87 3.01 -0.61 14.94
CA ALA A 87 2.72 0.82 15.02
C ALA A 87 2.27 1.39 13.67
N PHE A 88 1.31 2.31 13.73
CA PHE A 88 0.95 3.19 12.64
C PHE A 88 1.95 4.33 12.50
N ILE A 89 2.30 4.69 11.26
CA ILE A 89 3.39 5.63 10.97
C ILE A 89 3.00 6.89 10.19
N ASP A 90 1.77 6.99 9.70
CA ASP A 90 1.34 8.18 8.97
C ASP A 90 1.15 9.35 9.95
N LEU A 91 1.57 10.53 9.52
CA LEU A 91 1.31 11.75 10.26
C LEU A 91 -0.22 11.96 10.38
N PRO A 92 -0.71 12.44 11.52
CA PRO A 92 -2.13 12.70 11.70
C PRO A 92 -2.65 13.68 10.66
N ALA A 93 -3.93 13.57 10.26
CA ALA A 93 -4.55 14.40 9.23
C ALA A 93 -4.44 15.91 9.49
N TRP A 94 -4.20 16.27 10.75
CA TRP A 94 -4.14 17.63 11.24
C TRP A 94 -2.72 18.17 11.41
N HIS A 95 -1.69 17.37 11.17
CA HIS A 95 -0.30 17.77 11.31
C HIS A 95 0.04 18.98 10.43
N ASP A 96 0.87 19.89 10.93
CA ASP A 96 1.21 21.16 10.25
C ASP A 96 1.93 20.96 8.91
N ALA A 97 2.60 19.82 8.74
CA ALA A 97 3.16 19.40 7.44
C ALA A 97 2.09 19.36 6.33
N PHE A 98 0.81 19.18 6.67
CA PHE A 98 -0.30 19.23 5.72
C PHE A 98 -0.93 20.62 5.56
N ALA A 99 -0.49 21.64 6.32
CA ALA A 99 -1.09 22.96 6.31
C ALA A 99 -0.82 23.76 5.03
N GLU A 100 0.35 23.57 4.42
CA GLU A 100 0.79 24.29 3.21
C GLU A 100 0.69 23.43 1.94
N LEU A 101 0.23 22.17 2.05
CA LEU A 101 0.13 21.21 0.93
C LEU A 101 -1.06 21.47 0.00
N SER A 102 -1.49 22.74 -0.18
CA SER A 102 -2.54 23.11 -1.15
C SER A 102 -2.11 22.87 -2.60
N ASN A 103 -0.83 22.56 -2.86
CA ASN A 103 -0.31 22.38 -4.20
C ASN A 103 0.66 21.18 -4.26
N ARG A 104 0.12 19.96 -4.11
CA ARG A 104 0.83 18.68 -4.18
C ARG A 104 1.49 18.38 -5.56
N TYR A 105 1.43 19.33 -6.50
CA TYR A 105 1.94 19.24 -7.87
C TYR A 105 3.10 20.21 -8.16
N ALA A 106 3.63 20.92 -7.15
CA ALA A 106 4.57 22.02 -7.38
C ALA A 106 6.06 21.64 -7.31
N ASP A 107 6.42 20.41 -6.92
CA ASP A 107 7.79 19.92 -7.06
C ASP A 107 7.95 19.19 -8.40
N ASP A 108 8.73 19.78 -9.32
CA ASP A 108 8.98 19.25 -10.66
C ASP A 108 9.47 17.79 -10.65
N ALA A 109 10.18 17.39 -9.58
CA ALA A 109 10.68 16.04 -9.40
C ALA A 109 9.55 15.00 -9.22
N ASP A 110 8.52 15.31 -8.45
CA ASP A 110 7.37 14.42 -8.20
C ASP A 110 6.52 14.28 -9.46
N ALA A 111 6.28 15.40 -10.16
CA ALA A 111 5.54 15.39 -11.42
C ALA A 111 6.28 14.61 -12.52
N GLN A 112 7.61 14.65 -12.56
CA GLN A 112 8.40 13.82 -13.47
C GLN A 112 8.32 12.34 -13.11
N ALA A 113 8.39 11.99 -11.82
CA ALA A 113 8.26 10.62 -11.36
C ALA A 113 6.88 10.04 -11.69
N GLU A 114 5.81 10.81 -11.50
CA GLU A 114 4.45 10.39 -11.84
C GLU A 114 4.28 10.14 -13.35
N ARG A 115 4.75 11.07 -14.21
CA ARG A 115 4.72 10.88 -15.67
C ARG A 115 5.50 9.63 -16.11
N ARG A 116 6.64 9.34 -15.47
CA ARG A 116 7.42 8.11 -15.76
C ARG A 116 6.65 6.86 -15.37
N ALA A 117 6.06 6.85 -14.17
CA ALA A 117 5.24 5.73 -13.69
C ALA A 117 4.04 5.47 -14.61
N GLU A 118 3.38 6.53 -15.09
CA GLU A 118 2.29 6.44 -16.07
C GLU A 118 2.76 5.88 -17.41
N ALA A 119 3.88 6.39 -17.95
CA ALA A 119 4.42 5.93 -19.22
C ALA A 119 4.82 4.44 -19.18
N TYR A 120 5.47 4.00 -18.09
CA TYR A 120 5.79 2.59 -17.87
C TYR A 120 4.52 1.73 -17.76
N THR A 121 3.56 2.16 -16.94
CA THR A 121 2.28 1.46 -16.77
C THR A 121 1.56 1.29 -18.12
N ALA A 122 1.50 2.35 -18.93
CA ALA A 122 0.88 2.31 -20.26
C ALA A 122 1.66 1.42 -21.26
N ALA A 123 2.99 1.36 -21.17
CA ALA A 123 3.80 0.47 -21.99
C ALA A 123 3.51 -1.00 -21.67
N VAL A 124 3.48 -1.37 -20.39
CA VAL A 124 3.14 -2.73 -19.95
C VAL A 124 1.70 -3.10 -20.32
N ALA A 125 0.75 -2.18 -20.11
CA ALA A 125 -0.66 -2.38 -20.48
C ALA A 125 -0.80 -2.73 -21.97
N ARG A 126 -0.15 -1.95 -22.86
CA ARG A 126 -0.15 -2.22 -24.31
C ARG A 126 0.48 -3.55 -24.67
N GLN A 127 1.59 -3.93 -24.02
CA GLN A 127 2.28 -5.19 -24.29
C GLN A 127 1.42 -6.41 -23.93
N LEU A 128 0.62 -6.30 -22.87
CA LEU A 128 -0.26 -7.36 -22.39
C LEU A 128 -1.67 -7.30 -22.99
N GLY A 129 -1.98 -6.28 -23.80
CA GLY A 129 -3.31 -6.08 -24.37
C GLY A 129 -4.39 -5.81 -23.32
N VAL A 130 -4.04 -5.05 -22.26
CA VAL A 130 -4.94 -4.73 -21.16
C VAL A 130 -5.31 -3.25 -21.17
N ASP A 131 -6.59 -2.95 -21.06
CA ASP A 131 -7.13 -1.63 -21.38
C ASP A 131 -7.25 -0.67 -20.19
N SER A 132 -6.99 -1.13 -18.95
CA SER A 132 -7.03 -0.29 -17.76
C SER A 132 -5.96 -0.64 -16.73
N ARG A 133 -5.61 0.33 -15.88
CA ARG A 133 -4.69 0.12 -14.75
C ARG A 133 -5.23 -0.90 -13.75
N ASP A 134 -6.55 -0.91 -13.53
CA ASP A 134 -7.21 -1.88 -12.65
C ASP A 134 -7.09 -3.29 -13.20
N ALA A 135 -7.47 -3.48 -14.47
CA ALA A 135 -7.36 -4.77 -15.13
C ALA A 135 -5.91 -5.24 -15.23
N LEU A 136 -4.96 -4.32 -15.42
CA LEU A 136 -3.54 -4.63 -15.45
C LEU A 136 -3.06 -5.12 -14.08
N TRP A 137 -3.44 -4.44 -13.00
CA TRP A 137 -3.11 -4.85 -11.65
C TRP A 137 -3.67 -6.25 -11.35
N ASP A 138 -4.95 -6.47 -11.66
CA ASP A 138 -5.60 -7.76 -11.42
C ASP A 138 -4.95 -8.89 -12.21
N HIS A 139 -4.61 -8.61 -13.49
CA HIS A 139 -3.94 -9.56 -14.36
C HIS A 139 -2.53 -9.93 -13.85
N LEU A 140 -1.78 -8.94 -13.33
CA LEU A 140 -0.39 -9.11 -12.92
C LEU A 140 -0.25 -9.70 -11.52
N PHE A 141 -1.13 -9.36 -10.58
CA PHE A 141 -0.91 -9.62 -9.15
C PHE A 141 -2.06 -10.37 -8.48
N GLU A 142 -3.32 -10.05 -8.77
CA GLU A 142 -4.46 -10.61 -8.03
C GLU A 142 -4.93 -11.97 -8.56
N SER A 143 -4.73 -12.26 -9.84
CA SER A 143 -5.23 -13.48 -10.50
C SER A 143 -4.57 -14.79 -10.00
N PHE A 144 -3.58 -14.70 -9.12
CA PHE A 144 -2.76 -15.83 -8.70
C PHE A 144 -3.22 -16.30 -7.32
N ALA A 145 -3.96 -17.41 -7.29
CA ALA A 145 -4.29 -18.13 -6.06
C ALA A 145 -3.17 -19.08 -5.61
N ASP A 146 -1.93 -18.82 -6.04
CA ASP A 146 -0.79 -19.65 -5.68
C ASP A 146 -0.54 -19.56 -4.17
N PRO A 147 -0.45 -20.68 -3.45
CA PRO A 147 0.00 -20.68 -2.06
C PRO A 147 1.45 -20.19 -1.91
N ASP A 148 2.29 -20.33 -2.95
CA ASP A 148 3.63 -19.74 -2.95
C ASP A 148 3.59 -18.26 -3.35
N VAL A 149 3.98 -17.40 -2.41
CA VAL A 149 4.05 -15.95 -2.63
C VAL A 149 5.37 -15.50 -3.25
N GLY A 150 6.38 -16.37 -3.37
CA GLY A 150 7.68 -16.05 -3.96
C GLY A 150 7.58 -15.46 -5.37
N PRO A 151 6.88 -16.12 -6.32
CA PRO A 151 6.66 -15.57 -7.65
C PRO A 151 5.90 -14.24 -7.67
N LEU A 152 5.02 -13.99 -6.68
CA LEU A 152 4.34 -12.71 -6.52
C LEU A 152 5.32 -11.63 -6.05
N ALA A 153 6.18 -11.93 -5.08
CA ALA A 153 7.21 -11.03 -4.60
C ALA A 153 8.16 -10.61 -5.72
N ASP A 154 8.62 -11.56 -6.54
CA ASP A 154 9.49 -11.29 -7.69
C ASP A 154 8.83 -10.37 -8.72
N ARG A 155 7.55 -10.62 -9.03
CA ARG A 155 6.79 -9.76 -9.97
C ARG A 155 6.56 -8.36 -9.43
N LEU A 156 6.21 -8.22 -8.15
CA LEU A 156 6.09 -6.91 -7.51
C LEU A 156 7.43 -6.18 -7.49
N GLY A 157 8.53 -6.89 -7.20
CA GLY A 157 9.89 -6.35 -7.26
C GLY A 157 10.26 -5.84 -8.66
N ALA A 158 10.00 -6.63 -9.69
CA ALA A 158 10.21 -6.23 -11.08
C ALA A 158 9.35 -5.02 -11.49
N TRP A 159 8.07 -5.01 -11.08
CA TRP A 159 7.14 -3.90 -11.32
C TRP A 159 7.62 -2.59 -10.67
N PHE A 160 7.94 -2.61 -9.37
CA PHE A 160 8.40 -1.40 -8.67
C PHE A 160 9.78 -0.95 -9.12
N THR A 161 10.64 -1.87 -9.57
CA THR A 161 11.91 -1.50 -10.23
C THR A 161 11.63 -0.77 -11.54
N GLY A 162 10.71 -1.29 -12.38
CA GLY A 162 10.32 -0.65 -13.64
C GLY A 162 9.68 0.73 -13.46
N LEU A 163 8.90 0.93 -12.39
CA LEU A 163 8.34 2.25 -12.05
C LEU A 163 9.42 3.29 -11.67
N ARG A 164 10.58 2.84 -11.18
CA ARG A 164 11.68 3.71 -10.73
C ARG A 164 12.79 3.90 -11.77
N ASP A 165 12.89 2.99 -12.74
CA ASP A 165 14.00 2.96 -13.69
C ASP A 165 13.82 4.02 -14.80
N GLU A 166 14.74 4.98 -14.82
CA GLU A 166 14.77 6.08 -15.79
C GLU A 166 15.14 5.62 -17.22
N THR A 167 15.69 4.42 -17.38
CA THR A 167 16.31 3.94 -18.63
C THR A 167 15.57 2.78 -19.31
N ARG A 168 14.60 2.14 -18.64
CA ARG A 168 13.98 0.88 -19.11
C ARG A 168 12.60 0.98 -19.74
N VAL A 169 12.12 2.16 -20.08
CA VAL A 169 10.81 2.34 -20.76
C VAL A 169 10.72 1.49 -22.06
N HIS A 170 11.85 1.14 -22.67
CA HIS A 170 11.91 0.34 -23.90
C HIS A 170 12.04 -1.20 -23.71
N ARG A 171 12.16 -1.70 -22.48
CA ARG A 171 12.34 -3.13 -22.21
C ARG A 171 11.58 -3.56 -20.95
N ALA A 172 10.27 -3.29 -20.92
CA ALA A 172 9.42 -3.82 -19.88
C ALA A 172 9.27 -5.33 -20.09
N THR A 173 9.92 -6.12 -19.26
CA THR A 173 9.76 -7.58 -19.30
C THR A 173 9.41 -8.01 -17.89
N LEU A 174 8.12 -7.93 -17.57
CA LEU A 174 7.59 -8.73 -16.47
C LEU A 174 7.58 -10.18 -16.97
N PRO A 175 8.00 -11.16 -16.15
CA PRO A 175 7.91 -12.56 -16.54
C PRO A 175 6.46 -12.86 -16.92
N ALA A 176 6.26 -13.24 -18.18
CA ALA A 176 4.94 -13.63 -18.68
C ALA A 176 4.53 -14.96 -18.05
N ARG A 177 3.21 -15.17 -17.96
CA ARG A 177 2.58 -16.43 -17.55
C ARG A 177 3.23 -17.61 -18.29
N SER A 178 3.77 -18.58 -17.55
CA SER A 178 4.09 -19.92 -18.07
C SER A 178 2.83 -20.77 -18.15
#